data_AF-A0A498G0L5-F1
#
_entry.id   AF-A0A498G0L5-F1
#
_cell.length_a   1.000
_cell.length_b   1.000
_cell.length_c   1.000
_cell.angle_alpha   90.00
_cell.angle_beta   90.00
_cell.angle_gamma   90.00
#
_symmetry.space_group_name_H-M   'P 1'
#
loop_
_entity.id
_entity.type
_entity.pdbx_description
1 polymer ?
#
loop_
_entity_poly.entity_id
_entity_poly.type
_entity_poly.pdbx_seq_one_letter_code
_entity_poly.pdbx_strand_id
1 'polypeptide(L)'
;MSSPETSTTTLDGDVGWGSRPPALLRCDRCGSDIYQRHPHDDIDCPRCVAEYDYDEFPDLELQHFLCSVCGSEMEHGHRHPNAIEVPEWATCHECRYHWEFRHDY
;
A
#
# COMPACT_ATOMS: atom_id res chain seq x y z
N MET A 1 -8.64 -39.88 -6.77
CA MET A 1 -8.10 -38.86 -5.85
C MET A 1 -7.93 -37.60 -6.66
N SER A 2 -8.75 -36.59 -6.38
CA SER A 2 -8.73 -35.30 -7.08
C SER A 2 -8.21 -34.25 -6.13
N SER A 3 -7.17 -33.54 -6.54
CA SER A 3 -6.98 -32.10 -6.35
C SER A 3 -5.90 -31.66 -7.33
N PRO A 4 -6.19 -30.81 -8.33
CA PRO A 4 -5.13 -30.08 -9.02
C PRO A 4 -4.55 -29.08 -8.04
N GLU A 5 -3.29 -29.27 -7.69
CA GLU A 5 -2.51 -28.29 -6.93
C GLU A 5 -2.40 -27.03 -7.81
N THR A 6 -3.25 -26.06 -7.52
CA THR A 6 -3.19 -24.76 -8.18
C THR A 6 -2.03 -24.00 -7.54
N SER A 7 -0.82 -24.30 -7.99
CA SER A 7 0.36 -23.52 -7.66
C SER A 7 0.21 -22.16 -8.33
N THR A 8 -0.43 -21.22 -7.64
CA THR A 8 -0.28 -19.79 -7.95
C THR A 8 1.16 -19.45 -7.63
N THR A 9 2.01 -19.46 -8.66
CA THR A 9 3.37 -18.92 -8.57
C THR A 9 3.26 -17.40 -8.41
N THR A 10 3.04 -16.95 -7.17
CA THR A 10 3.24 -15.54 -6.81
C THR A 10 4.73 -15.27 -6.98
N LEU A 11 5.09 -14.56 -8.04
CA LEU A 11 6.43 -14.03 -8.24
C LEU A 11 6.65 -12.98 -7.16
N ASP A 12 7.53 -13.26 -6.21
CA ASP A 12 8.14 -12.31 -5.27
C ASP A 12 7.16 -11.31 -4.64
N GLY A 13 6.56 -11.70 -3.52
CA GLY A 13 5.69 -10.81 -2.75
C GLY A 13 6.34 -10.33 -1.47
N ASP A 14 6.24 -9.03 -1.20
CA ASP A 14 6.68 -8.46 0.08
C ASP A 14 5.60 -8.61 1.14
N VAL A 15 6.04 -8.73 2.39
CA VAL A 15 5.13 -8.93 3.51
C VAL A 15 5.49 -8.00 4.67
N GLY A 16 4.49 -7.33 5.22
CA GLY A 16 4.60 -6.46 6.38
C GLY A 16 4.59 -4.97 6.04
N TRP A 17 4.23 -4.15 7.03
CA TRP A 17 4.07 -2.70 6.86
C TRP A 17 5.35 -1.99 6.40
N GLY A 18 6.52 -2.40 6.93
CA GLY A 18 7.80 -1.80 6.56
C GLY A 18 8.24 -2.06 5.11
N SER A 19 7.66 -3.06 4.44
CA SER A 19 7.89 -3.37 3.03
C SER A 19 6.72 -2.96 2.13
N ARG A 20 5.81 -2.11 2.64
CA ARG A 20 4.65 -1.65 1.89
C ARG A 20 5.06 -0.89 0.63
N PRO A 21 4.34 -1.05 -0.49
CA PRO A 21 4.61 -0.33 -1.72
C PRO A 21 4.49 1.18 -1.54
N PRO A 22 5.13 1.97 -2.42
CA PRO A 22 4.89 3.41 -2.50
C PRO A 22 3.41 3.72 -2.61
N ALA A 23 2.98 4.81 -1.98
CA ALA A 23 1.57 5.20 -1.97
C ALA A 23 1.37 6.61 -2.51
N LEU A 24 0.22 6.80 -3.14
CA LEU A 24 -0.31 8.11 -3.45
C LEU A 24 -1.43 8.43 -2.45
N LEU A 25 -1.15 9.40 -1.59
CA LEU A 25 -2.08 9.90 -0.57
C LEU A 25 -2.69 11.21 -1.04
N ARG A 26 -3.83 11.57 -0.45
CA ARG A 26 -4.42 12.89 -0.59
C ARG A 26 -4.18 13.72 0.66
N CYS A 27 -3.62 14.91 0.47
CA CYS A 27 -3.44 15.88 1.53
C CYS A 27 -4.79 16.35 2.08
N ASP A 28 -5.02 16.22 3.39
CA ASP A 28 -6.25 16.66 4.06
C ASP A 28 -6.43 18.19 4.04
N ARG A 29 -5.33 18.96 3.99
CA ARG A 29 -5.35 20.44 4.04
C ARG A 29 -5.68 21.08 2.71
N CYS A 30 -5.05 20.61 1.63
CA CYS A 30 -5.15 21.26 0.32
C CYS A 30 -5.71 20.36 -0.79
N GLY A 31 -5.97 19.08 -0.50
CA GLY A 31 -6.53 18.11 -1.44
C GLY A 31 -5.58 17.68 -2.57
N SER A 32 -4.30 18.05 -2.51
CA SER A 32 -3.28 17.66 -3.49
C SER A 32 -2.76 16.27 -3.21
N ASP A 33 -2.29 15.60 -4.27
CA ASP A 33 -1.65 14.30 -4.13
C ASP A 33 -0.27 14.43 -3.47
N ILE A 34 0.06 13.47 -2.60
CA ILE A 34 1.34 13.31 -1.92
C ILE A 34 1.86 11.92 -2.27
N TYR A 35 3.09 11.86 -2.80
CA TYR A 35 3.75 10.59 -3.10
C TYR A 35 4.68 10.22 -1.95
N GLN A 36 4.32 9.18 -1.20
CA GLN A 36 5.17 8.62 -0.15
C GLN A 36 5.94 7.41 -0.71
N ARG A 37 7.27 7.54 -0.81
CA ARG A 37 8.12 6.51 -1.42
C ARG A 37 8.37 5.34 -0.48
N HIS A 38 8.79 5.58 0.76
CA HIS A 38 9.03 4.53 1.74
C HIS A 38 8.01 4.59 2.89
N PRO A 39 7.62 3.45 3.48
CA PRO A 39 6.62 3.42 4.55
C PRO A 39 7.02 4.13 5.86
N HIS A 40 8.30 4.40 6.04
CA HIS A 40 8.85 5.07 7.22
C HIS A 40 9.31 6.51 6.92
N ASP A 41 9.10 6.99 5.69
CA ASP A 41 9.33 8.39 5.37
C ASP A 41 8.17 9.23 5.90
N ASP A 42 8.49 10.44 6.36
CA ASP A 42 7.50 11.48 6.61
C ASP A 42 6.73 11.80 5.31
N ILE A 43 5.51 12.27 5.49
CA ILE A 43 4.57 12.54 4.39
C ILE A 43 4.51 14.05 4.21
N ASP A 44 5.26 14.56 3.24
CA ASP A 44 5.33 16.00 2.98
C ASP A 44 4.48 16.40 1.77
N CYS A 45 3.46 17.22 1.99
CA CYS A 45 2.67 17.75 0.89
C CYS A 45 3.49 18.77 0.08
N PRO A 46 3.83 18.51 -1.20
CA PRO A 46 4.67 19.41 -1.99
C PRO A 46 3.97 20.72 -2.37
N ARG A 47 2.64 20.81 -2.14
CA ARG A 47 1.83 21.97 -2.52
C ARG A 47 1.63 22.96 -1.38
N CYS A 48 1.26 22.48 -0.19
CA CYS A 48 0.95 23.34 0.96
C CYS A 48 1.97 23.25 2.09
N VAL A 49 2.99 22.39 1.95
CA VAL A 49 4.05 22.20 2.94
C VAL A 49 3.50 21.71 4.29
N ALA A 50 2.38 20.97 4.26
CA ALA A 50 1.94 20.20 5.40
C ALA A 50 2.83 18.97 5.55
N GLU A 51 3.27 18.72 6.78
CA GLU A 51 4.12 17.60 7.17
C GLU A 51 3.25 16.69 8.05
N TYR A 52 3.31 15.39 7.80
CA TYR A 52 2.69 14.36 8.65
C TYR A 52 3.72 13.28 8.94
N ASP A 53 3.72 12.75 10.16
CA ASP A 53 4.56 11.62 10.51
C ASP A 53 4.08 10.35 9.77
N TYR A 54 4.97 9.35 9.63
CA TYR A 54 4.63 8.10 8.95
C TYR A 54 3.49 7.32 9.63
N ASP A 55 3.27 7.51 10.94
CA ASP A 55 2.17 6.90 11.69
C ASP A 55 0.81 7.58 11.48
N GLU A 56 0.79 8.80 10.95
CA GLU A 56 -0.44 9.51 10.52
C GLU A 56 -0.92 9.04 9.14
N PHE A 57 -0.23 8.09 8.50
CA PHE A 57 -0.64 7.49 7.23
C PHE A 57 -2.12 7.03 7.20
N PRO A 58 -2.65 6.33 8.22
CA PRO A 58 -4.03 5.86 8.25
C PRO A 58 -5.06 7.00 8.31
N ASP A 59 -4.66 8.18 8.79
CA ASP A 59 -5.53 9.35 8.88
C ASP A 59 -5.69 10.07 7.52
N LEU A 60 -4.82 9.76 6.55
CA LEU A 60 -4.85 10.34 5.21
C LEU A 60 -5.63 9.45 4.23
N GLU A 61 -6.32 10.08 3.28
CA GLU A 61 -7.03 9.35 2.22
C GLU A 61 -6.01 8.74 1.26
N LEU A 62 -5.89 7.41 1.28
CA LEU A 62 -5.12 6.65 0.30
C LEU A 62 -5.87 6.58 -1.03
N GLN A 63 -5.26 7.12 -2.09
CA GLN A 63 -5.79 7.07 -3.44
C GLN A 63 -5.50 5.71 -4.10
N HIS A 64 -4.23 5.30 -4.10
CA HIS A 64 -3.78 3.99 -4.58
C HIS A 64 -2.36 3.68 -4.14
N PHE A 65 -2.00 2.40 -4.20
CA PHE A 65 -0.61 1.95 -4.16
C PHE A 65 0.00 1.92 -5.55
N LEU A 66 1.31 2.14 -5.63
CA LEU A 66 2.10 2.04 -6.85
C LEU A 66 3.07 0.86 -6.74
N CYS A 67 3.15 0.05 -7.78
CA CYS A 67 4.01 -1.11 -7.80
C CYS A 67 5.48 -0.71 -7.70
N SER A 68 6.19 -1.24 -6.70
CA SER A 68 7.62 -1.04 -6.51
C SER A 68 8.48 -1.55 -7.67
N VAL A 69 7.96 -2.49 -8.47
CA VAL A 69 8.66 -3.12 -9.61
C VAL A 69 8.44 -2.36 -10.91
N CYS A 70 7.19 -2.09 -11.30
CA CYS A 70 6.86 -1.51 -12.61
C CYS A 70 6.23 -0.12 -12.55
N GLY A 71 5.89 0.40 -11.36
CA GLY A 71 5.29 1.72 -11.17
C GLY A 71 3.80 1.81 -11.48
N SER A 72 3.15 0.72 -11.90
CA SER A 72 1.71 0.69 -12.20
C SER A 72 0.87 0.78 -10.92
N GLU A 73 -0.32 1.35 -11.03
CA GLU A 73 -1.32 1.32 -9.95
C GLU A 73 -1.65 -0.12 -9.55
N MET A 74 -1.76 -0.34 -8.25
CA MET A 74 -2.06 -1.64 -7.66
C MET A 74 -3.50 -1.66 -7.17
N GLU A 75 -4.18 -2.78 -7.40
CA GLU A 75 -5.45 -3.07 -6.75
C GLU A 75 -5.19 -3.39 -5.28
N HIS A 76 -5.92 -2.78 -4.35
CA HIS A 76 -5.72 -2.99 -2.93
C HIS A 76 -7.05 -3.14 -2.20
N GLY A 77 -7.00 -3.65 -0.96
CA GLY A 77 -8.20 -3.78 -0.15
C GLY A 77 -7.96 -4.16 1.30
N HIS A 78 -9.05 -4.23 2.04
CA HIS A 78 -9.08 -4.63 3.46
C HIS A 78 -9.63 -6.05 3.57
N ARG A 79 -9.02 -6.88 4.39
CA ARG A 79 -9.57 -8.18 4.82
C ARG A 79 -10.43 -7.99 6.08
N HIS A 80 -10.07 -7.04 6.93
CA HIS A 80 -10.68 -6.68 8.20
C HIS A 80 -11.02 -5.18 8.25
N PRO A 81 -12.06 -4.75 7.50
CA PRO A 81 -12.38 -3.32 7.32
C PRO A 81 -12.77 -2.55 8.59
N ASN A 82 -13.05 -3.23 9.71
CA ASN A 82 -13.37 -2.59 11.00
C ASN A 82 -12.28 -2.74 12.05
N ALA A 83 -11.15 -3.37 11.71
CA ALA A 83 -10.05 -3.62 12.64
C ALA A 83 -8.75 -2.94 12.22
N ILE A 84 -8.57 -2.69 10.92
CA ILE A 84 -7.34 -2.12 10.36
C ILE A 84 -7.74 -1.02 9.38
N GLU A 85 -7.31 0.21 9.68
CA GLU A 85 -7.65 1.43 8.94
C GLU A 85 -6.85 1.55 7.62
N VAL A 86 -5.80 0.75 7.47
CA VAL A 86 -4.97 0.69 6.26
C VAL A 86 -5.29 -0.55 5.43
N PRO A 87 -5.12 -0.53 4.10
CA PRO A 87 -5.30 -1.74 3.31
C PRO A 87 -4.32 -2.83 3.71
N GLU A 88 -4.80 -4.06 3.68
CA GLU A 88 -4.07 -5.24 4.14
C GLU A 88 -3.40 -6.02 3.01
N TRP A 89 -3.69 -5.67 1.77
CA TRP A 89 -3.05 -6.28 0.61
C TRP A 89 -3.09 -5.32 -0.57
N ALA A 90 -2.14 -5.51 -1.48
CA ALA A 90 -2.11 -4.84 -2.77
C ALA A 90 -1.53 -5.79 -3.83
N THR A 91 -2.12 -5.82 -5.03
CA THR A 91 -1.69 -6.67 -6.14
C THR A 91 -1.51 -5.83 -7.39
N CYS A 92 -0.35 -5.95 -8.02
CA CYS A 92 -0.11 -5.41 -9.35
C CYS A 92 -0.47 -6.44 -10.41
N HIS A 93 -1.46 -6.12 -11.26
CA HIS A 93 -1.89 -7.01 -12.33
C HIS A 93 -0.93 -7.02 -13.54
N GLU A 94 -0.07 -6.02 -13.68
CA GLU A 94 0.88 -5.90 -14.80
C GLU A 94 2.09 -6.84 -14.64
N CYS A 95 2.71 -6.87 -13.46
CA CYS A 95 3.90 -7.70 -13.19
C CYS A 95 3.63 -8.88 -12.25
N ARG A 96 2.41 -9.00 -11.72
CA ARG A 96 1.98 -10.02 -10.74
C ARG A 96 2.66 -9.92 -9.37
N TYR A 97 3.29 -8.78 -9.08
CA TYR A 97 3.80 -8.48 -7.74
C TYR A 97 2.64 -8.36 -6.74
N HIS A 98 2.82 -8.90 -5.54
CA HIS A 98 1.82 -8.90 -4.49
C HIS A 98 2.45 -8.44 -3.18
N TRP A 99 1.77 -7.55 -2.46
CA TRP A 99 2.13 -7.17 -1.11
C TRP A 99 1.01 -7.55 -0.14
N GLU A 100 1.41 -8.03 1.04
CA GLU A 100 0.49 -8.37 2.13
C GLU A 100 0.91 -7.71 3.43
N PHE A 101 -0.08 -7.22 4.17
CA PHE A 101 0.10 -6.78 5.54
C PHE A 101 0.35 -7.98 6.46
N ARG A 102 1.30 -7.85 7.37
CA ARG A 102 1.60 -8.89 8.38
C ARG A 102 0.88 -8.54 9.67
N HIS A 103 0.01 -9.43 10.13
CA HIS A 103 -0.49 -9.41 11.50
C HIS A 103 0.56 -10.07 12.40
N ASP A 104 1.39 -9.28 13.06
CA ASP A 104 2.09 -9.76 14.25
C ASP A 104 1.06 -9.76 15.39
N TYR A 105 0.71 -10.95 15.88
CA TYR A 105 -0.29 -11.19 16.92
C TYR A 105 0.37 -11.52 18.25
#